data_AF-A0ABD5FS72-F1
#
_entry.id   AF-A0ABD5FS72-F1
#
_cell.length_a   1.000
_cell.length_b   1.000
_cell.length_c   1.000
_cell.angle_alpha   90.00
_cell.angle_beta   90.00
_cell.angle_gamma   90.00
#
_symmetry.space_group_name_H-M   'P 1'
#
loop_
_entity.id
_entity.type
_entity.pdbx_description
1 polymer ?
#
loop_
_entity_poly.entity_id
_entity_poly.type
_entity_poly.pdbx_seq_one_letter_code
_entity_poly.pdbx_strand_id
1 'polypeptide(L)'
;MTAESEDLEVTVTYSPNMIESTETKEVKQTIHYVYEDGKQAASDKTDTVTFTRTVTTNEATGDKTFSEWQAKDDDTTFDEVKSPEIKNYHADKTSIEEVTGLTAEDKDREVTITYSPNMIESTETKEVKQTIHYMKAVLFLKIATIPQKEVRF
;
A
#
# COMPACT_ATOMS: atom_id res chain seq x y z
N MET A 1 87.94 20.23 -33.23
CA MET A 1 86.49 20.49 -33.23
C MET A 1 85.87 19.50 -32.28
N THR A 2 85.31 19.98 -31.17
CA THR A 2 84.58 19.17 -30.18
C THR A 2 83.15 19.05 -30.68
N ALA A 3 82.66 17.82 -30.88
CA ALA A 3 81.26 17.58 -31.20
C ALA A 3 80.50 17.44 -29.88
N GLU A 4 79.64 18.41 -29.60
CA GLU A 4 78.61 18.29 -28.57
C GLU A 4 77.56 17.29 -29.09
N SER A 5 77.27 16.22 -28.35
CA SER A 5 76.08 15.40 -28.61
C SER A 5 74.94 15.95 -27.78
N GLU A 6 73.87 16.36 -28.43
CA GLU A 6 72.65 16.79 -27.74
C GLU A 6 71.94 15.56 -27.18
N ASP A 7 71.67 15.57 -25.88
CA ASP A 7 70.81 14.57 -25.24
C ASP A 7 69.37 14.79 -25.71
N LEU A 8 68.77 13.73 -26.25
CA LEU A 8 67.41 13.77 -26.77
C LEU A 8 66.46 13.28 -25.68
N GLU A 9 65.76 14.21 -25.02
CA GLU A 9 64.74 13.83 -24.03
C GLU A 9 63.43 13.45 -24.72
N VAL A 10 62.93 12.25 -24.39
CA VAL A 10 61.64 11.73 -24.84
C VAL A 10 60.69 11.66 -23.66
N THR A 11 59.60 12.42 -23.70
CA THR A 11 58.54 12.36 -22.69
C THR A 11 57.46 11.37 -23.11
N VAL A 12 57.18 10.35 -22.29
CA VAL A 12 56.06 9.42 -22.46
C VAL A 12 54.97 9.76 -21.44
N THR A 13 53.77 10.07 -21.91
CA THR A 13 52.60 10.36 -21.07
C THR A 13 51.64 9.17 -21.08
N TYR A 14 51.19 8.73 -19.90
CA TYR A 14 50.17 7.69 -19.74
C TYR A 14 48.89 8.29 -19.17
N SER A 15 47.74 7.86 -19.70
CA SER A 15 46.42 8.14 -19.11
C SER A 15 45.91 6.87 -18.42
N PRO A 16 45.30 6.99 -17.22
CA PRO A 16 44.73 5.84 -16.55
C PRO A 16 43.55 5.28 -17.35
N ASN A 17 43.37 3.96 -17.28
CA ASN A 17 42.17 3.33 -17.82
C ASN A 17 40.96 3.60 -16.90
N MET A 18 39.79 3.77 -17.51
CA MET A 18 38.52 4.02 -16.82
C MET A 18 37.56 2.87 -17.12
N ILE A 19 36.97 2.30 -16.08
CA ILE A 19 35.95 1.24 -16.21
C ILE A 19 34.63 1.70 -15.62
N GLU A 20 33.53 1.19 -16.17
CA GLU A 20 32.17 1.51 -15.72
C GLU A 20 31.48 0.30 -15.11
N SER A 21 30.69 0.55 -14.08
CA SER A 21 29.70 -0.38 -13.55
C SER A 21 28.39 0.34 -13.26
N THR A 22 27.32 -0.42 -13.03
CA THR A 22 26.00 0.12 -12.69
C THR A 22 25.67 -0.24 -11.25
N GLU A 23 25.23 0.75 -10.48
CA GLU A 23 24.57 0.55 -9.20
C GLU A 23 23.06 0.65 -9.37
N THR A 24 22.32 -0.15 -8.61
CA THR A 24 20.86 -0.20 -8.61
C THR A 24 20.34 -0.03 -7.19
N LYS A 25 19.28 0.77 -7.03
CA LYS A 25 18.47 0.87 -5.81
C LYS A 25 17.01 0.65 -6.16
N GLU A 26 16.27 0.11 -5.21
CA GLU A 26 14.83 -0.07 -5.29
C GLU A 26 14.17 0.62 -4.10
N VAL A 27 13.04 1.27 -4.34
CA VAL A 27 12.15 1.81 -3.30
C VAL A 27 10.80 1.11 -3.46
N LYS A 28 10.27 0.55 -2.37
CA LYS A 28 9.09 -0.31 -2.41
C LYS A 28 7.93 0.26 -1.62
N GLN A 29 6.71 0.08 -2.11
CA GLN A 29 5.49 0.25 -1.33
C GLN A 29 4.79 -1.09 -1.17
N THR A 30 4.55 -1.53 0.07
CA THR A 30 3.76 -2.72 0.36
C THR A 30 2.47 -2.33 1.06
N ILE A 31 1.34 -2.78 0.51
CA ILE A 31 0.00 -2.59 1.06
C ILE A 31 -0.48 -3.92 1.62
N HIS A 32 -0.71 -3.95 2.93
CA HIS A 32 -1.29 -5.06 3.66
C HIS A 32 -2.80 -4.90 3.78
N TYR A 33 -3.54 -5.98 3.53
CA TYR A 33 -5.00 -6.00 3.68
C TYR A 33 -5.37 -6.95 4.82
N VAL A 34 -5.92 -6.41 5.91
CA VAL A 34 -6.22 -7.18 7.12
C VAL A 34 -7.66 -6.96 7.58
N TYR A 35 -8.23 -7.94 8.28
CA TYR A 35 -9.45 -7.75 9.06
C TYR A 35 -9.13 -7.09 10.41
N GLU A 36 -10.15 -6.61 11.13
CA GLU A 36 -9.99 -6.05 12.48
C GLU A 36 -9.32 -7.00 13.49
N ASP A 37 -9.42 -8.31 13.28
CA ASP A 37 -8.75 -9.33 14.11
C ASP A 37 -7.28 -9.57 13.74
N GLY A 38 -6.74 -8.78 12.79
CA GLY A 38 -5.37 -8.85 12.31
C GLY A 38 -5.10 -9.98 11.31
N LYS A 39 -6.09 -10.80 10.95
CA LYS A 39 -5.91 -11.81 9.90
C LYS A 39 -5.87 -11.17 8.53
N GLN A 40 -5.12 -11.79 7.62
CA GLN A 40 -5.06 -11.36 6.23
C GLN A 40 -6.44 -11.45 5.56
N ALA A 41 -6.89 -10.34 5.00
CA ALA A 41 -8.16 -10.20 4.31
C ALA A 41 -8.05 -10.41 2.79
N ALA A 42 -6.94 -9.94 2.21
CA ALA A 42 -6.57 -10.17 0.82
C ALA A 42 -5.04 -10.28 0.71
N SER A 43 -4.53 -10.77 -0.44
CA SER A 43 -3.08 -10.82 -0.67
C SER A 43 -2.47 -9.42 -0.70
N ASP A 44 -1.29 -9.27 -0.11
CA ASP A 44 -0.52 -8.04 -0.16
C ASP A 44 -0.26 -7.57 -1.59
N LYS A 45 -0.19 -6.26 -1.77
CA LYS A 45 0.18 -5.62 -3.03
C LYS A 45 1.49 -4.87 -2.84
N THR A 46 2.49 -5.18 -3.67
CA THR A 46 3.76 -4.46 -3.69
C THR A 46 3.92 -3.71 -5.00
N ASP A 47 4.42 -2.48 -4.91
CA ASP A 47 4.90 -1.66 -6.01
C ASP A 47 6.39 -1.35 -5.80
N THR A 48 7.17 -1.21 -6.87
CA THR A 48 8.62 -1.07 -6.81
C THR A 48 9.14 -0.13 -7.89
N VAL A 49 9.72 0.97 -7.46
CA VAL A 49 10.43 1.91 -8.34
C VAL A 49 11.93 1.60 -8.28
N THR A 50 12.56 1.51 -9.46
CA THR A 50 13.98 1.17 -9.59
C THR A 50 14.77 2.38 -10.07
N PHE A 51 15.88 2.66 -9.40
CA PHE A 51 16.83 3.69 -9.77
C PHE A 51 18.17 3.07 -10.13
N THR A 52 18.84 3.59 -11.16
CA THR A 52 20.20 3.20 -11.54
C THR A 52 21.14 4.40 -11.61
N ARG A 53 22.43 4.16 -11.40
CA ARG A 53 23.48 5.14 -11.68
C ARG A 53 24.75 4.45 -12.18
N THR A 54 25.54 5.16 -12.97
CA THR A 54 26.85 4.69 -13.43
C THR A 54 27.92 5.06 -12.42
N VAL A 55 28.82 4.11 -12.16
CA VAL A 55 30.03 4.30 -11.37
C VAL A 55 31.23 4.16 -12.30
N THR A 56 31.99 5.24 -12.45
CA THR A 56 33.24 5.22 -13.22
C THR A 56 34.41 5.12 -12.26
N THR A 57 35.24 4.09 -12.42
CA THR A 57 36.40 3.82 -11.58
C THR A 57 37.69 4.00 -12.37
N ASN A 58 38.62 4.78 -11.81
CA ASN A 58 39.99 4.88 -12.32
C ASN A 58 40.78 3.64 -11.88
N GLU A 59 41.26 2.82 -12.81
CA GLU A 59 41.94 1.57 -12.47
C GLU A 59 43.33 1.77 -11.85
N ALA A 60 43.97 2.91 -12.08
CA ALA A 60 45.28 3.20 -11.52
C ALA A 60 45.21 3.67 -10.05
N THR A 61 44.18 4.43 -9.67
CA THR A 61 44.05 4.99 -8.32
C THR A 61 42.96 4.34 -7.47
N GLY A 62 41.97 3.71 -8.10
CA GLY A 62 40.77 3.22 -7.44
C GLY A 62 39.72 4.30 -7.16
N ASP A 63 39.96 5.55 -7.57
CA ASP A 63 39.01 6.64 -7.38
C ASP A 63 37.72 6.41 -8.16
N LYS A 64 36.58 6.76 -7.55
CA LYS A 64 35.25 6.59 -8.13
C LYS A 64 34.55 7.92 -8.32
N THR A 65 33.86 8.01 -9.45
CA THR A 65 32.88 9.07 -9.71
C THR A 65 31.53 8.44 -9.98
N PHE A 66 30.47 9.14 -9.60
CA PHE A 66 29.09 8.64 -9.65
C PHE A 66 28.27 9.60 -10.50
N SER A 67 27.47 9.05 -11.41
CA SER A 67 26.43 9.83 -12.08
C SER A 67 25.29 10.13 -11.10
N GLU A 68 24.41 11.04 -11.52
CA GLU A 68 23.10 11.17 -10.88
C GLU A 68 22.32 9.86 -10.99
N TRP A 69 21.44 9.64 -10.01
CA TRP A 69 20.45 8.56 -10.08
C TRP A 69 19.43 8.86 -11.17
N GLN A 70 19.07 7.82 -11.92
CA GLN A 70 18.03 7.88 -12.94
C GLN A 70 16.95 6.85 -12.61
N ALA A 71 15.69 7.28 -12.67
CA ALA A 71 14.55 6.39 -12.61
C ALA A 71 14.53 5.50 -13.86
N LYS A 72 14.32 4.20 -13.67
CA LYS A 72 14.10 3.30 -14.78
C LYS A 72 12.76 3.65 -15.44
N ASP A 73 12.74 3.73 -16.77
CA ASP A 73 11.55 4.05 -17.56
C ASP A 73 10.88 5.39 -17.18
N ASP A 74 11.65 6.32 -16.59
CA ASP A 74 11.18 7.59 -16.01
C ASP A 74 10.10 7.45 -14.92
N ASP A 75 9.94 6.25 -14.35
CA ASP A 75 8.98 5.97 -13.29
C ASP A 75 9.49 6.50 -11.94
N THR A 76 8.72 7.44 -11.37
CA THR A 76 9.00 8.05 -10.06
C THR A 76 7.77 8.01 -9.18
N THR A 77 6.90 7.03 -9.41
CA THR A 77 5.56 6.96 -8.84
C THR A 77 5.27 5.63 -8.17
N PHE A 78 4.51 5.65 -7.08
CA PHE A 78 3.70 4.50 -6.71
C PHE A 78 2.28 4.77 -7.17
N ASP A 79 1.74 3.89 -8.00
CA ASP A 79 0.42 4.07 -8.60
C ASP A 79 -0.70 4.06 -7.54
N GLU A 80 -1.84 4.69 -7.86
CA GLU A 80 -3.05 4.52 -7.06
C GLU A 80 -3.47 3.05 -7.04
N VAL A 81 -3.70 2.49 -5.84
CA VAL A 81 -4.19 1.13 -5.67
C VAL A 81 -5.55 1.13 -5.01
N LYS A 82 -6.56 0.59 -5.71
CA LYS A 82 -7.90 0.38 -5.15
C LYS A 82 -7.91 -0.82 -4.20
N SER A 83 -8.56 -0.64 -3.06
CA SER A 83 -8.75 -1.72 -2.09
C SER A 83 -9.66 -2.81 -2.67
N PRO A 84 -9.31 -4.10 -2.54
CA PRO A 84 -10.16 -5.22 -2.97
C PRO A 84 -11.57 -5.16 -2.38
N GLU A 85 -12.58 -5.54 -3.15
CA GLU A 85 -13.93 -5.72 -2.60
C GLU A 85 -14.03 -7.07 -1.87
N ILE A 86 -14.48 -7.04 -0.61
CA ILE A 86 -14.69 -8.24 0.20
C ILE A 86 -16.16 -8.29 0.61
N LYS A 87 -16.84 -9.38 0.26
CA LYS A 87 -18.28 -9.55 0.53
C LYS A 87 -18.58 -9.38 2.02
N ASN A 88 -19.57 -8.53 2.34
CA ASN A 88 -20.01 -8.20 3.70
C ASN A 88 -18.99 -7.43 4.56
N TYR A 89 -17.93 -6.87 3.97
CA TYR A 89 -16.97 -6.00 4.64
C TYR A 89 -16.81 -4.69 3.87
N HIS A 90 -16.29 -3.66 4.55
CA HIS A 90 -15.84 -2.41 3.94
C HIS A 90 -14.43 -2.10 4.45
N ALA A 91 -13.61 -1.55 3.55
CA ALA A 91 -12.27 -1.08 3.89
C ALA A 91 -12.33 0.30 4.56
N ASP A 92 -11.40 0.56 5.49
CA ASP A 92 -11.21 1.88 6.10
C ASP A 92 -10.80 2.95 5.06
N LYS A 93 -10.10 2.54 3.99
CA LYS A 93 -9.82 3.37 2.81
C LYS A 93 -10.18 2.60 1.54
N THR A 94 -10.86 3.28 0.63
CA THR A 94 -11.28 2.70 -0.67
C THR A 94 -10.12 2.59 -1.66
N SER A 95 -9.09 3.42 -1.52
CA SER A 95 -7.84 3.33 -2.26
C SER A 95 -6.68 3.91 -1.46
N ILE A 96 -5.46 3.52 -1.86
CA ILE A 96 -4.22 4.20 -1.52
C ILE A 96 -3.90 5.14 -2.67
N GLU A 97 -3.80 6.44 -2.37
CA GLU A 97 -3.49 7.48 -3.35
C GLU A 97 -2.09 7.29 -3.94
N GLU A 98 -1.94 7.77 -5.18
CA GLU A 98 -0.66 7.85 -5.88
C GLU A 98 0.38 8.64 -5.06
N VAL A 99 1.63 8.19 -5.12
CA VAL A 99 2.79 8.94 -4.61
C VAL A 99 3.64 9.33 -5.79
N THR A 100 3.99 10.61 -5.90
CA THR A 100 4.80 11.14 -7.01
C THR A 100 6.13 11.69 -6.53
N GLY A 101 7.13 11.69 -7.40
CA GLY A 101 8.41 12.35 -7.13
C GLY A 101 9.33 11.54 -6.23
N LEU A 102 9.23 10.22 -6.31
CA LEU A 102 10.14 9.31 -5.61
C LEU A 102 11.57 9.49 -6.12
N THR A 103 12.52 9.33 -5.21
CA THR A 103 13.96 9.42 -5.41
C THR A 103 14.65 8.16 -4.91
N ALA A 104 15.87 7.91 -5.37
CA ALA A 104 16.68 6.76 -4.95
C ALA A 104 17.07 6.78 -3.46
N GLU A 105 16.82 7.87 -2.73
CA GLU A 105 17.11 8.00 -1.30
C GLU A 105 15.85 7.86 -0.42
N ASP A 106 14.67 7.71 -1.03
CA ASP A 106 13.45 7.41 -0.30
C ASP A 106 13.50 6.02 0.33
N LYS A 107 12.78 5.87 1.43
CA LYS A 107 12.65 4.61 2.15
C LYS A 107 11.44 3.84 1.65
N ASP A 108 11.50 2.53 1.85
CA ASP A 108 10.33 1.67 1.67
C ASP A 108 9.15 2.14 2.53
N ARG A 109 7.95 1.99 1.98
CA ARG A 109 6.68 2.38 2.58
C ARG A 109 5.83 1.15 2.84
N GLU A 110 5.33 1.04 4.06
CA GLU A 110 4.30 0.06 4.41
C GLU A 110 2.99 0.76 4.73
N VAL A 111 1.89 0.23 4.19
CA VAL A 111 0.54 0.73 4.40
C VAL A 111 -0.37 -0.44 4.78
N THR A 112 -1.28 -0.23 5.71
CA THR A 112 -2.30 -1.22 6.07
C THR A 112 -3.68 -0.67 5.77
N ILE A 113 -4.51 -1.50 5.14
CA ILE A 113 -5.94 -1.32 4.94
C ILE A 113 -6.65 -2.33 5.85
N THR A 114 -7.57 -1.83 6.66
CA THR A 114 -8.35 -2.65 7.61
C THR A 114 -9.78 -2.81 7.11
N TYR A 115 -10.28 -4.04 7.12
CA TYR A 115 -11.65 -4.39 6.75
C TYR A 115 -12.52 -4.64 7.98
N SER A 116 -13.63 -3.90 8.05
CA SER A 116 -14.65 -4.05 9.09
C SER A 116 -15.92 -4.68 8.51
N PRO A 117 -16.63 -5.52 9.27
CA PRO A 117 -17.87 -6.14 8.79
C PRO A 117 -18.94 -5.07 8.57
N ASN A 118 -19.73 -5.24 7.51
CA ASN A 118 -20.88 -4.39 7.25
C ASN A 118 -21.95 -4.68 8.31
N MET A 119 -22.41 -3.64 9.00
CA MET A 119 -23.52 -3.79 9.94
C MET A 119 -24.80 -4.07 9.16
N ILE A 120 -25.44 -5.20 9.47
CA ILE A 120 -26.79 -5.53 9.01
C ILE A 120 -27.73 -5.24 10.18
N GLU A 121 -28.61 -4.25 10.02
CA GLU A 121 -29.71 -4.06 10.95
C GLU A 121 -30.69 -5.23 10.79
N SER A 122 -30.92 -5.98 11.87
CA SER A 122 -31.95 -7.01 11.93
C SER A 122 -33.08 -6.56 12.85
N THR A 123 -34.24 -6.27 12.29
CA THR A 123 -35.48 -6.11 13.06
C THR A 123 -36.08 -7.48 13.37
N GLU A 124 -36.00 -7.91 14.63
CA GLU A 124 -36.65 -9.14 15.09
C GLU A 124 -38.11 -8.84 15.47
N THR A 125 -39.08 -9.45 14.75
CA THR A 125 -40.51 -9.29 15.07
C THR A 125 -41.00 -10.49 15.86
N LYS A 126 -41.30 -10.30 17.15
CA LYS A 126 -41.85 -11.36 17.99
C LYS A 126 -43.38 -11.34 17.94
N GLU A 127 -43.99 -12.34 17.31
CA GLU A 127 -45.44 -12.55 17.42
C GLU A 127 -45.81 -12.99 18.84
N VAL A 128 -46.56 -12.16 19.57
CA VAL A 128 -47.17 -12.54 20.85
C VAL A 128 -48.56 -13.11 20.58
N LYS A 129 -48.72 -14.44 20.66
CA LYS A 129 -50.02 -15.11 20.58
C LYS A 129 -50.63 -15.24 21.97
N GLN A 130 -51.67 -14.47 22.25
CA GLN A 130 -52.44 -14.59 23.49
C GLN A 130 -53.65 -15.50 23.27
N THR A 131 -53.68 -16.65 23.95
CA THR A 131 -54.84 -17.56 23.96
C THR A 131 -55.74 -17.21 25.15
N ILE A 132 -56.90 -16.62 24.89
CA ILE A 132 -57.91 -16.35 25.92
C ILE A 132 -58.75 -17.62 26.12
N HIS A 133 -58.64 -18.26 27.28
CA HIS A 133 -59.56 -19.34 27.68
C HIS A 133 -60.79 -18.74 28.36
N TYR A 134 -61.96 -18.87 27.71
CA TYR A 134 -63.22 -18.51 28.32
C TYR A 134 -63.77 -19.73 29.09
N MET A 135 -63.86 -19.65 30.41
CA MET A 135 -64.76 -20.54 31.13
C MET A 135 -66.18 -20.11 30.79
N LYS A 136 -66.95 -21.02 30.18
CA LYS A 136 -68.34 -20.80 29.79
C LYS A 136 -69.18 -20.49 31.03
N ALA A 137 -69.25 -19.22 31.42
CA ALA A 137 -70.22 -18.72 32.37
C ALA A 137 -71.58 -18.65 31.66
N VAL A 138 -72.55 -19.38 32.19
CA VAL A 138 -73.96 -19.25 31.81
C VAL A 138 -74.38 -17.79 32.03
N LEU A 139 -74.81 -17.15 30.94
CA LEU A 139 -75.60 -15.92 30.82
C LEU A 139 -75.13 -14.68 31.61
N PHE A 140 -74.73 -13.61 30.92
CA PHE A 140 -75.46 -12.31 30.87
C PHE A 140 -74.66 -11.29 30.04
N LEU A 141 -75.40 -10.59 29.18
CA LEU A 141 -74.98 -9.58 28.21
C LEU A 141 -74.29 -8.38 28.88
N LYS A 142 -73.11 -7.95 28.38
CA LYS A 142 -72.71 -6.54 28.20
C LYS A 142 -71.35 -6.42 27.50
N ILE A 143 -71.29 -5.45 26.59
CA ILE A 143 -70.28 -5.21 25.56
C ILE A 143 -69.16 -4.37 26.18
N ALA A 144 -67.88 -4.70 25.95
CA ALA A 144 -66.78 -3.75 26.15
C ALA A 144 -65.61 -4.06 25.20
N THR A 145 -65.47 -3.25 24.17
CA THR A 145 -64.29 -3.11 23.32
C THR A 145 -63.13 -2.59 24.17
N ILE A 146 -61.99 -3.30 24.23
CA ILE A 146 -60.76 -2.79 24.84
C ILE A 146 -59.80 -2.41 23.70
N PRO A 147 -59.43 -1.12 23.53
CA PRO A 147 -58.44 -0.72 22.53
C PRO A 147 -57.05 -1.19 22.97
N GLN A 148 -56.31 -1.81 22.04
CA GLN A 148 -54.90 -2.13 22.25
C GLN A 148 -54.11 -0.85 22.49
N LYS A 149 -53.35 -0.80 23.59
CA LYS A 149 -52.39 0.28 23.85
C LYS A 149 -51.10 -0.04 23.12
N GLU A 150 -50.81 0.80 22.14
CA GLU A 150 -49.53 0.86 21.44
C GLU A 150 -48.47 1.40 22.42
N VAL A 151 -47.44 0.58 22.70
CA VAL A 151 -46.27 1.03 23.46
C VAL A 151 -45.28 1.55 22.44
N ARG A 152 -45.05 2.87 22.45
CA ARG A 152 -43.99 3.52 21.68
C ARG A 152 -42.73 3.61 22.54
N PHE A 153 -41.60 3.26 21.93
CA PHE A 153 -40.25 3.53 22.46
C PHE A 153 -39.91 5.01 22.30
#